data_AF-S3ADH6-F1
#
_entry.id   AF-S3ADH6-F1
#
_cell.length_a   1.000
_cell.length_b   1.000
_cell.length_c   1.000
_cell.angle_alpha   90.00
_cell.angle_beta   90.00
_cell.angle_gamma   90.00
#
_symmetry.space_group_name_H-M   'P 1'
#
loop_
_entity.id
_entity.type
_entity.pdbx_description
1 polymer ?
#
loop_
_entity_poly.entity_id
_entity_poly.type
_entity_poly.pdbx_seq_one_letter_code
_entity_poly.pdbx_strand_id
1 'polypeptide(L)'
;MEQTPQIHPALRWTGWIALFLSLAIPLGNSLVAMAVFRNPSCESVRWSFAPLLATCEPTTAQLTAYGWIGTALVLTLFASATGIAAAGIARSGALRGAQRADAVHFGMTLLAVVAIAATALVLPWDPSQPVNAWLLFASAGGMAAYIVSSLILVFRLAAKHRL
;
A
#
# COMPACT_ATOMS: atom_id res chain seq x y z
N MET A 1 -0.83 -2.12 40.92
CA MET A 1 -1.52 -2.69 39.75
C MET A 1 -0.89 -2.08 38.51
N GLU A 2 0.02 -2.79 37.84
CA GLU A 2 0.61 -2.31 36.58
C GLU A 2 -0.47 -2.30 35.50
N GLN A 3 -0.85 -1.12 35.03
CA GLN A 3 -1.64 -1.00 33.81
C GLN A 3 -0.76 -1.43 32.64
N THR A 4 -0.95 -2.66 32.16
CA THR A 4 -0.31 -3.10 30.92
C THR A 4 -0.70 -2.14 29.79
N PRO A 5 0.26 -1.53 29.10
CA PRO A 5 -0.03 -0.64 27.98
C PRO A 5 -0.72 -1.43 26.86
N GLN A 6 -1.99 -1.10 26.59
CA GLN A 6 -2.76 -1.72 25.51
C GLN A 6 -2.78 -0.79 24.29
N ILE A 7 -2.54 -1.34 23.10
CA ILE A 7 -2.83 -0.62 21.85
C ILE A 7 -4.33 -0.73 21.61
N HIS A 8 -5.01 0.42 21.49
CA HIS A 8 -6.43 0.46 21.16
C HIS A 8 -6.68 -0.32 19.85
N PRO A 9 -7.62 -1.29 19.84
CA PRO A 9 -7.86 -2.14 18.68
C PRO A 9 -8.26 -1.34 17.43
N ALA A 10 -8.96 -0.21 17.60
CA ALA A 10 -9.31 0.69 16.51
C ALA A 10 -8.07 1.21 15.75
N LEU A 11 -7.04 1.65 16.48
CA LEU A 11 -5.81 2.17 15.87
C LEU A 11 -5.06 1.12 15.04
N ARG A 12 -5.18 -0.16 15.42
CA ARG A 12 -4.56 -1.29 14.71
C ARG A 12 -5.25 -1.55 13.38
N TRP A 13 -6.58 -1.60 13.38
CA TRP A 13 -7.35 -1.73 12.15
C TRP A 13 -7.11 -0.57 11.20
N THR A 14 -6.99 0.66 11.73
CA THR A 14 -6.63 1.83 10.93
C THR A 14 -5.31 1.64 10.19
N GLY A 15 -4.28 1.06 10.82
CA GLY A 15 -3.00 0.78 10.18
C GLY A 15 -3.10 -0.21 9.02
N TRP A 16 -3.82 -1.32 9.23
CA TRP A 16 -4.05 -2.33 8.19
C TRP A 16 -4.89 -1.79 7.02
N ILE A 17 -5.92 -0.99 7.30
CA ILE A 17 -6.76 -0.36 6.28
C ILE A 17 -5.97 0.69 5.51
N ALA A 18 -5.19 1.52 6.21
CA ALA A 18 -4.36 2.54 5.57
C ALA A 18 -3.31 1.91 4.65
N LEU A 19 -2.65 0.83 5.09
CA LEU A 19 -1.72 0.08 4.26
C LEU A 19 -2.42 -0.51 3.03
N PHE A 20 -3.56 -1.17 3.22
CA PHE A 20 -4.36 -1.72 2.12
C PHE A 20 -4.72 -0.65 1.08
N LEU A 21 -5.31 0.48 1.51
CA LEU A 21 -5.73 1.55 0.61
C LEU A 21 -4.53 2.19 -0.12
N SER A 22 -3.40 2.36 0.58
CA SER A 22 -2.18 2.90 -0.03
C SER A 22 -1.59 2.01 -1.13
N LEU A 23 -1.92 0.71 -1.12
CA LEU A 23 -1.50 -0.26 -2.14
C LEU A 23 -2.57 -0.48 -3.21
N ALA A 24 -3.84 -0.54 -2.80
CA ALA A 24 -4.98 -0.81 -3.69
C ALA A 24 -5.23 0.34 -4.67
N ILE A 25 -5.12 1.60 -4.22
CA ILE A 25 -5.40 2.77 -5.07
C ILE A 25 -4.41 2.84 -6.24
N PRO A 26 -3.07 2.79 -6.02
CA PRO A 26 -2.13 2.81 -7.14
C PRO A 26 -2.22 1.57 -8.05
N LEU A 27 -2.52 0.40 -7.48
CA LEU A 27 -2.74 -0.82 -8.26
C LEU A 27 -3.97 -0.65 -9.17
N GLY A 28 -5.09 -0.17 -8.63
CA GLY A 28 -6.29 0.13 -9.40
C GLY A 28 -6.04 1.15 -10.49
N ASN A 29 -5.31 2.23 -10.19
CA ASN A 29 -4.92 3.22 -11.19
C ASN A 29 -4.05 2.60 -12.30
N SER A 30 -3.12 1.71 -11.94
CA SER A 30 -2.27 1.01 -12.93
C SER A 30 -3.10 0.08 -13.82
N LEU A 31 -4.13 -0.59 -13.29
CA LEU A 31 -5.05 -1.43 -14.07
C LEU A 31 -5.94 -0.59 -15.00
N VAL A 32 -6.42 0.56 -14.52
CA VAL A 32 -7.17 1.51 -15.35
C VAL A 32 -6.28 2.05 -16.48
N ALA A 33 -5.01 2.37 -16.19
CA ALA A 33 -4.04 2.79 -17.19
C ALA A 33 -3.87 1.75 -18.32
N MET A 34 -3.75 0.47 -17.97
CA MET A 34 -3.71 -0.61 -18.97
C MET A 34 -4.98 -0.67 -19.83
N ALA A 35 -6.15 -0.44 -19.23
CA ALA A 35 -7.41 -0.43 -19.96
C ALA A 35 -7.52 0.77 -20.91
N VAL A 36 -7.08 1.96 -20.46
CA VAL A 36 -7.04 3.18 -21.28
C VAL A 36 -6.10 3.01 -22.46
N PHE A 37 -4.92 2.42 -22.27
CA PHE A 37 -3.97 2.17 -23.35
C PHE A 37 -4.49 1.21 -24.42
N ARG A 38 -5.37 0.27 -24.05
CA ARG A 38 -6.01 -0.66 -24.99
C ARG A 38 -7.21 -0.04 -25.73
N ASN A 39 -7.59 1.19 -25.41
CA ASN A 39 -8.74 1.83 -26.03
C ASN A 39 -8.39 2.33 -27.44
N PRO A 40 -9.04 1.83 -28.50
CA PRO A 40 -8.74 2.25 -29.87
C PRO A 40 -9.07 3.72 -30.16
N SER A 41 -9.90 4.35 -29.33
CA SER A 41 -10.23 5.78 -29.43
C SER A 41 -9.17 6.70 -28.78
N CYS A 42 -8.10 6.12 -28.22
CA CYS A 42 -7.02 6.84 -27.56
C CYS A 42 -5.81 6.92 -28.51
N GLU A 43 -5.60 8.06 -29.16
CA GLU A 43 -4.46 8.24 -30.10
C GLU A 43 -3.11 8.23 -29.38
N SER A 44 -3.04 8.82 -28.18
CA SER A 44 -1.85 8.84 -27.34
C SER A 44 -2.22 8.73 -25.85
N VAL A 45 -1.48 7.88 -25.13
CA VAL A 45 -1.53 7.84 -23.66
C VAL A 45 -0.40 8.68 -23.12
N ARG A 46 -0.72 9.62 -22.24
CA ARG A 46 0.29 10.39 -21.53
C ARG A 46 0.19 10.15 -20.03
N TRP A 47 1.31 9.73 -19.47
CA TRP A 47 1.52 9.79 -18.03
C TRP A 47 1.59 11.27 -17.63
N SER A 48 0.65 11.69 -16.79
CA SER A 48 0.75 13.02 -16.19
C SER A 48 1.96 13.05 -15.24
N PHE A 49 2.47 14.25 -14.94
CA PHE A 49 3.50 14.45 -13.91
C PHE A 49 3.04 13.95 -12.53
N ALA A 50 1.74 13.76 -12.32
CA ALA A 50 1.20 13.10 -11.14
C ALA A 50 1.25 11.56 -11.31
N PRO A 51 1.92 10.81 -10.41
CA PRO A 51 2.16 9.38 -10.57
C PRO A 51 0.88 8.51 -10.59
N LEU A 52 -0.26 9.05 -10.15
CA LEU A 52 -1.54 8.35 -10.04
C LEU A 52 -2.58 8.77 -11.08
N LEU A 53 -2.17 9.28 -12.24
CA LEU A 53 -3.11 9.63 -13.31
C LEU A 53 -2.63 9.11 -14.67
N ALA A 54 -3.43 8.23 -15.25
CA ALA A 54 -3.28 7.77 -16.64
C ALA A 54 -4.52 8.19 -17.45
N THR A 55 -4.31 8.98 -18.50
CA THR A 55 -5.39 9.52 -19.33
C THR A 55 -4.96 9.60 -20.79
N CYS A 56 -5.94 9.53 -21.71
CA CYS A 56 -5.74 9.91 -23.11
C CYS A 56 -5.50 11.42 -23.21
N GLU A 57 -4.71 11.86 -24.19
CA GLU A 57 -4.64 13.28 -24.51
C GLU A 57 -5.95 13.78 -25.16
N PRO A 58 -6.29 15.08 -25.00
CA PRO A 58 -5.57 16.10 -24.23
C PRO A 58 -5.87 16.05 -22.72
N THR A 59 -4.84 16.30 -21.90
CA THR A 59 -5.00 16.41 -20.44
C THR A 59 -5.56 17.77 -20.03
N THR A 60 -6.56 17.80 -19.14
CA THR A 60 -7.08 19.05 -18.55
C THR A 60 -6.39 19.37 -17.23
N ALA A 61 -6.36 20.65 -16.84
CA ALA A 61 -5.80 21.08 -15.55
C ALA A 61 -6.51 20.41 -14.35
N GLN A 62 -7.80 20.15 -14.48
CA GLN A 62 -8.61 19.46 -13.47
C GLN A 62 -8.18 18.00 -13.28
N LEU A 63 -7.93 17.26 -14.36
CA LEU A 63 -7.44 15.88 -14.28
C LEU A 63 -6.09 15.81 -13.59
N THR A 64 -5.16 16.73 -13.92
CA THR A 64 -3.86 16.84 -13.25
C THR A 64 -4.01 17.12 -11.75
N ALA A 65 -4.93 18.00 -11.36
CA ALA A 65 -5.21 18.26 -9.95
C ALA A 65 -5.69 17.01 -9.21
N TYR A 66 -6.58 16.20 -9.81
CA TYR A 66 -7.02 14.94 -9.23
C TYR A 66 -5.88 13.93 -9.05
N GLY A 67 -4.97 13.85 -10.03
CA GLY A 67 -3.77 13.01 -9.91
C GLY A 67 -2.91 13.36 -8.69
N TRP A 68 -2.72 14.66 -8.43
CA TRP A 68 -1.97 15.13 -7.26
C TRP A 68 -2.71 14.89 -5.94
N ILE A 69 -4.03 15.11 -5.91
CA ILE A 69 -4.86 14.83 -4.73
C ILE A 69 -4.78 13.33 -4.38
N GLY A 70 -4.92 12.46 -5.38
CA GLY A 70 -4.77 11.01 -5.20
C GLY A 70 -3.38 10.65 -4.68
N THR A 71 -2.34 11.29 -5.22
CA THR A 71 -0.94 11.04 -4.80
C THR A 71 -0.73 11.45 -3.35
N ALA A 72 -1.19 12.65 -2.97
CA ALA A 72 -1.12 13.12 -1.59
C ALA A 72 -1.87 12.18 -0.64
N LEU A 73 -3.08 11.75 -1.00
CA LEU A 73 -3.88 10.81 -0.21
C LEU A 73 -3.13 9.48 0.02
N VAL A 74 -2.57 8.89 -1.03
CA VAL A 74 -1.80 7.63 -0.93
C VAL A 74 -0.57 7.79 -0.05
N LEU A 75 0.17 8.91 -0.18
CA LEU A 75 1.32 9.20 0.68
C LEU A 75 0.91 9.37 2.14
N THR A 76 -0.19 10.06 2.42
CA THR A 76 -0.72 10.22 3.78
C THR A 76 -1.14 8.87 4.37
N LEU A 77 -1.81 8.01 3.61
CA LEU A 77 -2.20 6.67 4.06
C LEU A 77 -0.98 5.81 4.37
N PHE A 78 0.03 5.82 3.49
CA PHE A 78 1.26 5.06 3.69
C PHE A 78 2.08 5.56 4.88
N ALA A 79 2.20 6.89 5.04
CA ALA A 79 2.85 7.51 6.20
C ALA A 79 2.12 7.17 7.51
N SER A 80 0.78 7.16 7.50
CA SER A 80 -0.03 6.78 8.66
C SER A 80 0.20 5.31 9.04
N ALA A 81 0.19 4.41 8.07
CA ALA A 81 0.50 2.99 8.29
C ALA A 81 1.92 2.81 8.85
N THR A 82 2.89 3.56 8.32
CA THR A 82 4.28 3.55 8.78
C THR A 82 4.41 4.04 10.23
N GLY A 83 3.76 5.15 10.57
CA GLY A 83 3.75 5.67 11.93
C GLY A 83 3.15 4.69 12.94
N ILE A 84 2.04 4.02 12.58
CA ILE A 84 1.41 3.00 13.43
C ILE A 84 2.32 1.78 13.60
N ALA A 85 2.98 1.32 12.54
CA ALA A 85 3.92 0.21 12.60
C ALA A 85 5.14 0.54 13.48
N ALA A 86 5.74 1.71 13.27
CA ALA A 86 6.89 2.17 14.05
C ALA A 86 6.54 2.31 15.54
N ALA A 87 5.39 2.91 15.86
CA ALA A 87 4.91 3.00 17.23
C ALA A 87 4.65 1.62 17.86
N GLY A 88 4.10 0.68 17.08
CA GLY A 88 3.86 -0.70 17.51
C GLY A 88 5.16 -1.47 17.81
N ILE A 89 6.16 -1.36 16.92
CA ILE A 89 7.48 -1.98 17.10
C ILE A 89 8.23 -1.34 18.26
N ALA A 90 8.26 -0.01 18.36
CA ALA A 90 8.95 0.71 19.44
C ALA A 90 8.42 0.32 20.82
N ARG A 91 7.11 0.04 20.92
CA ARG A 91 6.47 -0.43 22.16
C ARG A 91 6.47 -1.94 22.34
N SER A 92 7.01 -2.70 21.38
CA SER A 92 6.93 -4.17 21.39
C SER A 92 7.53 -4.83 22.63
N GLY A 93 8.54 -4.22 23.26
CA GLY A 93 9.11 -4.68 24.53
C GLY A 93 8.17 -4.55 25.73
N ALA A 94 7.22 -3.62 25.69
CA ALA A 94 6.20 -3.42 26.72
C ALA A 94 4.90 -4.20 26.46
N LEU A 95 4.68 -4.66 25.22
CA LEU A 95 3.52 -5.45 24.83
C LEU A 95 3.71 -6.93 25.19
N ARG A 96 2.63 -7.62 25.57
CA ARG A 96 2.66 -9.05 25.90
C ARG A 96 1.72 -9.88 25.01
N GLY A 97 2.11 -11.14 24.78
CA GLY A 97 1.30 -12.13 24.07
C GLY A 97 0.89 -11.72 22.66
N ALA A 98 -0.42 -11.81 22.37
CA ALA A 98 -0.99 -11.57 21.04
C ALA A 98 -0.79 -10.13 20.54
N GLN A 99 -0.66 -9.14 21.45
CA GLN A 99 -0.46 -7.75 21.05
C GLN A 99 0.92 -7.51 20.46
N ARG A 100 1.96 -8.08 21.09
CA ARG A 100 3.33 -8.01 20.59
C ARG A 100 3.48 -8.74 19.25
N ALA A 101 2.92 -9.94 19.15
CA ALA A 101 3.00 -10.76 17.94
C ALA A 101 2.41 -10.04 16.72
N ASP A 102 1.23 -9.44 16.85
CA ASP A 102 0.60 -8.71 15.75
C ASP A 102 1.29 -7.37 15.45
N ALA A 103 1.78 -6.62 16.46
CA ALA A 103 2.56 -5.40 16.21
C ALA A 103 3.85 -5.69 15.41
N VAL A 104 4.55 -6.77 15.76
CA VAL A 104 5.73 -7.24 15.00
C VAL A 104 5.32 -7.73 13.61
N HIS A 105 4.22 -8.48 13.49
CA HIS A 105 3.73 -8.99 12.20
C HIS A 105 3.36 -7.86 11.22
N PHE A 106 2.65 -6.85 11.70
CA PHE A 106 2.32 -5.66 10.92
C PHE A 106 3.60 -4.91 10.51
N GLY A 107 4.54 -4.72 11.44
CA GLY A 107 5.83 -4.10 11.18
C GLY A 107 6.66 -4.84 10.12
N MET A 108 6.73 -6.16 10.20
CA MET A 108 7.41 -7.00 9.19
C MET A 108 6.72 -6.94 7.82
N THR A 109 5.39 -6.87 7.80
CA THR A 109 4.62 -6.71 6.56
C THR A 109 4.94 -5.38 5.89
N LEU A 110 4.96 -4.29 6.67
CA LEU A 110 5.34 -2.97 6.16
C LEU A 110 6.78 -2.97 5.63
N LEU A 111 7.72 -3.58 6.37
CA LEU A 111 9.11 -3.67 5.93
C LEU A 111 9.23 -4.42 4.59
N ALA A 112 8.49 -5.52 4.42
CA ALA A 112 8.45 -6.27 3.17
C ALA A 112 7.88 -5.40 2.03
N VAL A 113 6.80 -4.66 2.27
CA VAL A 113 6.22 -3.72 1.29
C VAL A 113 7.23 -2.64 0.89
N VAL A 114 7.93 -2.05 1.86
CA VAL A 114 8.97 -1.04 1.60
C VAL A 114 10.12 -1.63 0.79
N ALA A 115 10.57 -2.85 1.12
CA ALA A 115 11.63 -3.52 0.38
C ALA A 115 11.21 -3.79 -1.08
N ILE A 116 9.99 -4.30 -1.30
CA ILE A 116 9.43 -4.53 -2.64
C ILE A 116 9.37 -3.21 -3.41
N ALA A 117 8.85 -2.13 -2.80
CA ALA A 117 8.78 -0.82 -3.44
C ALA A 117 10.18 -0.29 -3.80
N ALA A 118 11.16 -0.42 -2.91
CA ALA A 118 12.54 -0.02 -3.15
C ALA A 118 13.17 -0.81 -4.31
N THR A 119 12.92 -2.12 -4.42
CA THR A 119 13.39 -2.90 -5.56
C THR A 119 12.71 -2.52 -6.87
N ALA A 120 11.42 -2.17 -6.83
CA ALA A 120 10.68 -1.74 -8.00
C ALA A 120 11.19 -0.40 -8.56
N LEU A 121 11.68 0.51 -7.71
CA LEU A 121 12.27 1.79 -8.13
C LEU A 121 13.56 1.65 -8.95
N VAL A 122 14.22 0.48 -8.90
CA VAL A 122 15.42 0.19 -9.70
C VAL A 122 15.07 -0.26 -11.12
N LEU A 123 13.80 -0.58 -11.39
CA LEU A 123 13.36 -0.95 -12.72
C LEU A 123 13.47 0.25 -13.67
N PRO A 124 14.05 0.05 -14.87
CA PRO A 124 14.21 1.14 -15.82
C PRO A 124 12.85 1.73 -16.20
N TRP A 125 12.78 3.05 -16.19
CA TRP A 125 11.63 3.78 -16.72
C TRP A 125 11.66 3.64 -18.24
N ASP A 126 10.69 2.92 -18.80
CA ASP A 126 10.45 2.88 -20.24
C ASP A 126 9.23 3.77 -20.57
N PRO A 127 9.44 4.93 -21.22
CA PRO A 127 8.35 5.86 -21.54
C PRO A 127 7.40 5.31 -22.62
N SER A 128 7.78 4.23 -23.31
CA SER A 128 6.93 3.55 -24.30
C SER A 128 5.94 2.56 -23.65
N GLN A 129 6.09 2.27 -22.35
CA GLN A 129 5.22 1.32 -21.67
C GLN A 129 3.89 1.95 -21.26
N PRO A 130 2.80 1.17 -21.34
CA PRO A 130 1.45 1.62 -21.03
C PRO A 130 1.20 1.82 -19.54
N VAL A 131 2.16 1.45 -18.68
CA VAL A 131 2.09 1.49 -17.22
C VAL A 131 3.43 1.92 -16.66
N ASN A 132 3.39 2.77 -15.62
CA ASN A 132 4.57 3.00 -14.83
C ASN A 132 4.98 1.71 -14.10
N ALA A 133 5.92 0.96 -14.68
CA ALA A 133 6.22 -0.40 -14.28
C ALA A 133 6.57 -0.49 -12.79
N TRP A 134 7.36 0.46 -12.26
CA TRP A 134 7.70 0.47 -10.85
C TRP A 134 6.48 0.61 -9.94
N LEU A 135 5.48 1.43 -10.33
CA LEU A 135 4.27 1.62 -9.55
C LEU A 135 3.43 0.34 -9.53
N LEU A 136 3.26 -0.29 -10.69
CA LEU A 136 2.55 -1.57 -10.81
C LEU A 136 3.22 -2.66 -9.97
N PHE A 137 4.53 -2.84 -10.11
CA PHE A 137 5.28 -3.87 -9.38
C PHE A 137 5.32 -3.60 -7.88
N ALA A 138 5.53 -2.34 -7.45
CA ALA A 138 5.51 -1.95 -6.05
C ALA A 138 4.13 -2.24 -5.42
N SER A 139 3.05 -1.86 -6.09
CA SER A 139 1.70 -2.00 -5.54
C SER A 139 1.16 -3.43 -5.64
N ALA A 140 1.41 -4.15 -6.74
CA ALA A 140 1.02 -5.55 -6.88
C ALA A 140 1.81 -6.45 -5.93
N GLY A 141 3.13 -6.28 -5.87
CA GLY A 141 3.99 -7.03 -4.95
C GLY A 141 3.69 -6.70 -3.49
N GLY A 142 3.49 -5.42 -3.17
CA GLY A 142 3.08 -4.98 -1.84
C GLY A 142 1.71 -5.56 -1.43
N MET A 143 0.75 -5.59 -2.36
CA MET A 143 -0.57 -6.20 -2.13
C MET A 143 -0.47 -7.72 -1.92
N ALA A 144 0.39 -8.41 -2.67
CA ALA A 144 0.64 -9.83 -2.46
C ALA A 144 1.23 -10.10 -1.07
N ALA A 145 2.23 -9.30 -0.64
CA ALA A 145 2.79 -9.38 0.70
C ALA A 145 1.73 -9.13 1.78
N TYR A 146 0.87 -8.11 1.59
CA TYR A 146 -0.25 -7.80 2.47
C TYR A 146 -1.24 -8.97 2.60
N ILE A 147 -1.65 -9.58 1.48
CA ILE A 147 -2.61 -10.69 1.44
C ILE A 147 -2.02 -11.91 2.14
N VAL A 148 -0.78 -12.29 1.79
CA VAL A 148 -0.08 -13.43 2.41
C VAL A 148 0.04 -13.21 3.92
N SER A 149 0.45 -12.03 4.36
CA SER A 149 0.52 -11.68 5.78
C SER A 149 -0.84 -11.77 6.48
N SER A 150 -1.90 -11.27 5.85
CA SER A 150 -3.27 -11.33 6.39
C SER A 150 -3.76 -12.77 6.53
N LEU A 151 -3.50 -13.62 5.53
CA LEU A 151 -3.85 -15.04 5.56
C LEU A 151 -3.10 -15.78 6.68
N ILE A 152 -1.79 -15.55 6.83
CA ILE A 152 -1.00 -16.12 7.93
C ILE A 152 -1.58 -15.75 9.29
N LEU A 153 -2.00 -14.50 9.46
CA LEU A 153 -2.61 -14.04 10.72
C LEU A 153 -3.94 -14.76 10.98
N VAL A 154 -4.82 -14.84 9.98
CA VAL A 154 -6.12 -15.54 10.07
C VAL A 154 -5.92 -17.02 10.39
N PHE A 155 -5.02 -17.72 9.70
CA PHE A 155 -4.76 -19.14 9.97
C PHE A 155 -4.20 -19.38 11.37
N ARG A 156 -3.30 -18.51 11.86
CA ARG A 156 -2.77 -18.60 13.24
C ARG A 156 -3.87 -18.40 14.28
N LEU A 157 -4.77 -17.44 14.06
CA LEU A 157 -5.91 -17.20 14.96
C LEU A 157 -6.87 -18.38 14.94
N ALA A 158 -7.22 -18.90 13.76
CA ALA A 158 -8.11 -20.05 13.60
C ALA A 158 -7.55 -21.31 14.27
N ALA A 159 -6.25 -21.58 14.14
CA ALA A 159 -5.60 -22.71 14.80
C ALA A 159 -5.64 -22.61 16.33
N LYS A 160 -5.51 -21.39 16.88
CA LYS A 160 -5.54 -21.15 18.33
C LYS A 160 -6.93 -21.35 18.96
N HIS A 161 -8.00 -21.24 18.19
CA HIS A 161 -9.38 -21.44 18.66
C HIS A 161 -9.90 -22.88 18.50
N ARG A 162 -9.14 -23.76 17.84
CA ARG A 162 -9.49 -25.18 17.68
C ARG A 162 -8.84 -26.10 18.74
N LEU A 163 -8.01 -25.53 19.61
CA LEU A 163 -7.36 -26.18 20.75
C LEU A 163 -7.93 -25.59 22.05
#